data_AF-A0A1V6DEK7-F1
#
_entry.id   AF-A0A1V6DEK7-F1
#
_cell.length_a   1.000
_cell.length_b   1.000
_cell.length_c   1.000
_cell.angle_alpha   90.00
_cell.angle_beta   90.00
_cell.angle_gamma   90.00
#
_symmetry.space_group_name_H-M   'P 1'
#
loop_
_entity.id
_entity.type
_entity.pdbx_description
1 polymer ?
#
loop_
_entity_poly.entity_id
_entity_poly.type
_entity_poly.pdbx_seq_one_letter_code
_entity_poly.pdbx_strand_id
1 'polypeptide(L)'
;MAQPQLTFFCELAPEPLEKLFNGRFVIDDLKALNATLSLGILDFSPTRAELVKRLNKVGVPVVAWLLLPVEDGYWFNIDNYDKAAARYQDFKAWTREHGLEWAGVGLDIEMDINEMRALFERAGRRAAVRRLLRKFVDHQRVARVRRGYQALVDEIRADGYPVESYQFPLIVDERSARATVLQRTFGLVDLVTDREVLMLYSSSMGTWGKAILWSYAPEADSVGVGITGGGVDLPDAIKADPLTWEEFTRDLRLCVMQGKPIHIFSLEGCVAQGFLAKLNTFNWDQGAPIPVGANRVRGIRTAFTALLWTLERPWVLLFGLATLIGLGFLFKQSEPPQDKC
;
A
#
# COMPACT_ATOMS: atom_id res chain seq x y z
N MET A 1 -10.15 23.53 11.14
CA MET A 1 -9.77 22.12 11.20
C MET A 1 -8.36 22.05 11.75
N ALA A 2 -8.15 21.23 12.77
CA ALA A 2 -6.80 21.03 13.31
C ALA A 2 -5.90 20.39 12.23
N GLN A 3 -4.61 20.75 12.23
CA GLN A 3 -3.60 20.10 11.40
C GLN A 3 -3.67 18.57 11.62
N PRO A 4 -3.73 17.77 10.54
CA PRO A 4 -3.76 16.32 10.67
C PRO A 4 -2.41 15.81 11.18
N GLN A 5 -2.41 14.61 11.78
CA GLN A 5 -1.17 13.90 12.06
C GLN A 5 -0.46 13.58 10.74
N LEU A 6 0.80 13.98 10.64
CA LEU A 6 1.64 13.74 9.47
C LEU A 6 2.71 12.68 9.78
N THR A 7 2.85 11.72 8.87
CA THR A 7 3.96 10.77 8.85
C THR A 7 4.68 10.91 7.52
N PHE A 8 6.01 11.04 7.50
CA PHE A 8 6.77 11.05 6.24
C PHE A 8 7.50 9.72 6.07
N PHE A 9 7.38 9.10 4.90
CA PHE A 9 8.21 7.96 4.52
C PHE A 9 9.61 8.42 4.11
N CYS A 10 10.65 7.71 4.52
CA CYS A 10 12.01 7.92 4.05
C CYS A 10 12.71 6.59 3.80
N GLU A 11 13.10 6.35 2.55
CA GLU A 11 13.63 5.06 2.07
C GLU A 11 15.05 5.20 1.51
N LEU A 12 15.86 6.06 2.11
CA LEU A 12 17.21 6.32 1.61
C LEU A 12 18.23 5.27 2.08
N ALA A 13 19.13 4.91 1.17
CA ALA A 13 20.37 4.20 1.47
C ALA A 13 21.28 5.02 2.42
N PRO A 14 22.27 4.40 3.10
CA PRO A 14 23.02 5.05 4.17
C PRO A 14 23.63 6.43 3.84
N GLU A 15 24.32 6.56 2.70
CA GLU A 15 24.97 7.83 2.31
C GLU A 15 23.97 8.97 2.03
N PRO A 16 22.96 8.83 1.14
CA PRO A 16 21.98 9.89 0.93
C PRO A 16 21.13 10.16 2.18
N LEU A 17 20.87 9.15 3.02
CA LEU A 17 20.16 9.31 4.29
C LEU A 17 20.94 10.22 5.25
N GLU A 18 22.23 9.94 5.43
CA GLU A 18 23.10 10.77 6.26
C GLU A 18 23.15 12.20 5.73
N LYS A 19 23.31 12.37 4.41
CA LYS A 19 23.31 13.70 3.77
C LYS A 19 22.02 14.47 4.02
N LEU A 20 20.86 13.82 3.93
CA LEU A 20 19.55 14.43 4.18
C LEU A 20 19.47 14.98 5.61
N PHE A 21 19.83 14.16 6.61
CA PHE A 21 19.70 14.49 8.03
C PHE A 21 20.88 15.27 8.63
N ASN A 22 21.97 15.43 7.87
CA ASN A 22 23.00 16.43 8.17
C ASN A 22 22.61 17.83 7.67
N GLY A 23 21.53 17.95 6.88
CA GLY A 23 20.88 19.21 6.58
C GLY A 23 20.34 19.88 7.84
N ARG A 24 20.62 21.18 8.01
CA ARG A 24 20.32 21.92 9.25
C ARG A 24 18.86 21.93 9.68
N PHE A 25 17.91 21.78 8.75
CA PHE A 25 16.50 22.09 9.02
C PHE A 25 15.55 20.89 9.00
N VAL A 26 15.97 19.71 8.51
CA VAL A 26 15.03 18.58 8.33
C VAL A 26 14.43 18.13 9.66
N ILE A 27 15.26 17.96 10.69
CA ILE A 27 14.81 17.55 12.02
C ILE A 27 13.96 18.66 12.67
N ASP A 28 14.35 19.92 12.51
CA ASP A 28 13.61 21.05 13.07
C ASP A 28 12.23 21.21 12.43
N ASP A 29 12.14 21.03 11.11
CA ASP A 29 10.87 21.06 10.37
C ASP A 29 9.96 19.89 10.78
N LEU A 30 10.51 18.67 10.92
CA LEU A 30 9.73 17.52 11.40
C LEU A 30 9.17 17.78 12.80
N LYS A 31 9.94 18.41 13.69
CA LYS A 31 9.48 18.80 15.02
C LYS A 31 8.42 19.90 14.98
N ALA A 32 8.62 20.94 14.17
CA ALA A 32 7.69 22.04 14.02
C ALA A 32 6.33 21.56 13.49
N LEU A 33 6.34 20.56 12.60
CA LEU A 33 5.14 19.90 12.08
C LEU A 33 4.52 18.88 13.04
N ASN A 34 5.16 18.58 14.17
CA ASN A 34 4.81 17.45 15.05
C ASN A 34 4.66 16.14 14.24
N ALA A 35 5.57 15.93 13.28
CA ALA A 35 5.51 14.83 12.33
C ALA A 35 6.21 13.58 12.86
N THR A 36 5.72 12.42 12.42
CA THR A 36 6.36 11.12 12.59
C THR A 36 7.21 10.79 11.36
N LEU A 37 8.34 10.09 11.55
CA LEU A 37 9.13 9.54 10.46
C LEU A 37 8.86 8.04 10.33
N SER A 38 8.38 7.59 9.19
CA SER A 38 8.38 6.16 8.84
C SER A 38 9.66 5.87 8.07
N LEU A 39 10.65 5.30 8.78
CA LEU A 39 12.00 5.09 8.25
C LEU A 39 12.12 3.67 7.69
N GLY A 40 12.40 3.56 6.39
CA GLY A 40 12.70 2.29 5.73
C GLY A 40 13.95 1.66 6.35
N ILE A 41 13.81 0.47 6.91
CA ILE A 41 14.88 -0.33 7.48
C ILE A 41 15.42 -1.25 6.37
N LEU A 42 16.17 -0.65 5.45
CA LEU A 42 16.83 -1.35 4.34
C LEU A 42 17.98 -2.25 4.80
N ASP A 43 18.61 -1.85 5.91
CA ASP A 43 19.83 -2.43 6.47
C ASP A 43 19.83 -2.22 7.99
N PHE A 44 20.69 -2.95 8.69
CA PHE A 44 20.94 -2.78 10.12
C PHE A 44 22.26 -2.04 10.36
N SER A 45 22.53 -0.98 9.58
CA SER A 45 23.79 -0.25 9.65
C SER A 45 23.89 0.63 10.91
N PRO A 46 25.12 0.90 11.40
CA PRO A 46 25.36 1.90 12.43
C PRO A 46 24.87 3.30 12.03
N THR A 47 24.97 3.68 10.76
CA THR A 47 24.49 4.98 10.26
C THR A 47 22.99 5.16 10.52
N ARG A 48 22.20 4.13 10.25
CA ARG A 48 20.75 4.16 10.50
C ARG A 48 20.44 4.18 11.99
N ALA A 49 21.17 3.41 12.79
CA ALA A 49 21.02 3.41 14.25
C ALA A 49 21.31 4.79 14.86
N GLU A 50 22.38 5.45 14.40
CA GLU A 50 22.74 6.79 14.87
C GLU A 50 21.69 7.84 14.49
N LEU A 51 21.13 7.76 13.28
CA LEU A 51 20.01 8.63 12.91
C LEU A 51 18.81 8.44 13.84
N VAL A 52 18.40 7.20 14.11
CA VAL A 52 17.26 6.90 14.99
C VAL A 52 17.52 7.46 16.39
N LYS A 53 18.73 7.27 16.95
CA LYS A 53 19.13 7.87 18.24
C LYS A 53 19.02 9.38 18.24
N ARG A 54 19.49 10.05 17.18
CA ARG A 54 19.39 11.51 17.03
C ARG A 54 17.93 11.96 17.05
N LEU A 55 17.04 11.25 16.37
CA LEU A 55 15.59 11.52 16.34
C LEU A 55 14.92 11.27 17.70
N ASN A 56 15.21 10.12 18.35
CA ASN A 56 14.72 9.81 19.70
C ASN A 56 15.12 10.91 20.71
N LYS A 57 16.39 11.34 20.68
CA LYS A 57 16.92 12.37 21.58
C LYS A 57 16.18 13.71 21.50
N VAL A 58 15.67 14.07 20.32
CA VAL A 58 14.94 15.33 20.10
C VAL A 58 13.43 15.17 20.11
N GLY A 59 12.94 13.95 20.37
CA GLY A 59 11.52 13.62 20.50
C GLY A 59 10.75 13.50 19.18
N VAL A 60 11.41 13.25 18.04
CA VAL A 60 10.71 12.94 16.78
C VAL A 60 10.34 11.45 16.78
N PRO A 61 9.05 11.09 16.72
CA PRO A 61 8.63 9.69 16.68
C PRO A 61 9.11 9.00 15.40
N VAL A 62 9.58 7.76 15.52
CA VAL A 62 10.06 6.97 14.37
C VAL A 62 9.33 5.63 14.32
N VAL A 63 8.70 5.33 13.18
CA VAL A 63 8.14 4.02 12.86
C VAL A 63 9.18 3.23 12.06
N ALA A 64 9.46 1.99 12.48
CA ALA A 64 10.34 1.09 11.75
C ALA A 64 9.59 0.46 10.58
N TRP A 65 9.78 0.97 9.37
CA TRP A 65 9.24 0.35 8.17
C TRP A 65 10.16 -0.79 7.73
N LEU A 66 9.72 -2.03 7.96
CA LEU A 66 10.54 -3.21 7.66
C LEU A 66 10.48 -3.58 6.19
N LEU A 67 11.66 -3.74 5.60
CA LEU A 67 11.87 -4.19 4.24
C LEU A 67 12.83 -5.38 4.23
N LEU A 68 12.70 -6.23 3.21
CA LEU A 68 13.62 -7.32 2.91
C LEU A 68 14.69 -6.87 1.91
N PRO A 69 15.80 -7.62 1.80
CA PRO A 69 16.67 -7.53 0.64
C PRO A 69 15.90 -7.75 -0.68
N VAL A 70 16.40 -7.18 -1.77
CA VAL A 70 15.72 -7.22 -3.09
C VAL A 70 15.59 -8.64 -3.62
N GLU A 71 16.60 -9.48 -3.39
CA GLU A 71 16.64 -10.90 -3.70
C GLU A 71 15.54 -11.71 -2.99
N ASP A 72 15.03 -11.18 -1.88
CA ASP A 72 13.99 -11.79 -1.06
C ASP A 72 12.58 -11.23 -1.35
N GLY A 73 12.47 -10.36 -2.36
CA GLY A 73 11.23 -9.77 -2.84
C GLY A 73 11.02 -8.31 -2.46
N TYR A 74 11.93 -7.74 -1.65
CA TYR A 74 11.91 -6.38 -1.11
C TYR A 74 10.75 -6.06 -0.16
N TRP A 75 9.52 -6.15 -0.65
CA TRP A 75 8.30 -6.00 0.15
C TRP A 75 7.82 -7.34 0.70
N PHE A 76 7.05 -7.26 1.78
CA PHE A 76 6.39 -8.42 2.34
C PHE A 76 5.25 -8.86 1.42
N ASN A 77 5.17 -10.16 1.17
CA ASN A 77 4.19 -10.74 0.26
C ASN A 77 3.93 -12.20 0.64
N ILE A 78 3.01 -12.83 -0.07
CA ILE A 78 2.56 -14.19 0.20
C ILE A 78 3.68 -15.26 0.12
N ASP A 79 4.81 -14.96 -0.53
CA ASP A 79 5.90 -15.91 -0.82
C ASP A 79 7.05 -15.82 0.21
N ASN A 80 7.07 -14.82 1.10
CA ASN A 80 8.23 -14.53 1.95
C ASN A 80 7.92 -14.29 3.45
N TYR A 81 6.77 -14.77 3.95
CA TYR A 81 6.41 -14.66 5.38
C TYR A 81 7.51 -15.13 6.34
N ASP A 82 8.14 -16.29 6.08
CA ASP A 82 9.19 -16.81 6.98
C ASP A 82 10.39 -15.85 7.06
N LYS A 83 10.69 -15.15 5.95
CA LYS A 83 11.76 -14.13 5.89
C LYS A 83 11.34 -12.86 6.61
N ALA A 84 10.08 -12.45 6.50
CA ALA A 84 9.53 -11.31 7.26
C ALA A 84 9.63 -11.55 8.78
N ALA A 85 9.28 -12.76 9.23
CA ALA A 85 9.42 -13.13 10.63
C ALA A 85 10.89 -13.13 11.10
N ALA A 86 11.80 -13.70 10.30
CA ALA A 86 13.24 -13.66 10.60
C ALA A 86 13.78 -12.21 10.64
N ARG A 87 13.37 -11.38 9.68
CA ARG A 87 13.74 -9.96 9.61
C ARG A 87 13.33 -9.21 10.88
N TYR A 88 12.16 -9.52 11.44
CA TYR A 88 11.72 -8.94 12.70
C TYR A 88 12.57 -9.39 13.90
N GLN A 89 13.00 -10.66 13.95
CA GLN A 89 13.93 -11.12 14.99
C GLN A 89 15.27 -10.40 14.94
N ASP A 90 15.82 -10.23 13.74
CA ASP A 90 17.07 -9.50 13.55
C ASP A 90 16.90 -8.02 13.93
N PHE A 91 15.76 -7.42 13.57
CA PHE A 91 15.40 -6.06 13.97
C PHE A 91 15.33 -5.91 15.49
N LYS A 92 14.77 -6.88 16.23
CA LYS A 92 14.76 -6.88 17.70
C LYS A 92 16.17 -6.96 18.27
N ALA A 93 17.02 -7.81 17.71
CA ALA A 93 18.41 -7.92 18.14
C ALA A 93 19.17 -6.60 17.94
N TRP A 94 19.07 -6.02 16.75
CA TRP A 94 19.69 -4.73 16.40
C TRP A 94 19.15 -3.57 17.24
N THR A 95 17.84 -3.52 17.46
CA THR A 95 17.18 -2.52 18.33
C THR A 95 17.73 -2.56 19.75
N ARG A 96 17.91 -3.77 20.32
CA ARG A 96 18.48 -3.92 21.67
C ARG A 96 19.97 -3.57 21.71
N GLU A 97 20.74 -4.01 20.72
CA GLU A 97 22.17 -3.73 20.63
C GLU A 97 22.46 -2.23 20.65
N HIS A 98 21.67 -1.45 19.91
CA HIS A 98 21.85 -0.02 19.82
C HIS A 98 21.01 0.80 20.81
N GLY A 99 20.06 0.20 21.52
CA GLY A 99 19.16 0.92 22.43
C GLY A 99 18.26 1.91 21.70
N LEU A 100 17.57 1.43 20.66
CA LEU A 100 16.69 2.25 19.81
C LEU A 100 15.25 2.23 20.34
N GLU A 101 14.54 3.34 20.18
CA GLU A 101 13.13 3.47 20.54
C GLU A 101 12.26 3.70 19.30
N TRP A 102 11.11 3.02 19.23
CA TRP A 102 10.21 3.05 18.09
C TRP A 102 8.79 3.42 18.51
N ALA A 103 8.14 4.24 17.69
CA ALA A 103 6.73 4.60 17.82
C ALA A 103 5.80 3.51 17.27
N GLY A 104 6.31 2.60 16.44
CA GLY A 104 5.58 1.51 15.82
C GLY A 104 6.42 0.77 14.78
N VAL A 105 5.83 -0.25 14.17
CA VAL A 105 6.43 -1.03 13.08
C VAL A 105 5.50 -1.02 11.88
N GLY A 106 6.04 -0.68 10.71
CA GLY A 106 5.33 -0.65 9.44
C GLY A 106 5.62 -1.88 8.60
N LEU A 107 4.57 -2.52 8.10
CA LEU A 107 4.63 -3.68 7.22
C LEU A 107 4.13 -3.30 5.83
N ASP A 108 5.02 -3.34 4.85
CA ASP A 108 4.68 -2.98 3.47
C ASP A 108 4.34 -4.22 2.64
N ILE A 109 3.07 -4.30 2.24
CA ILE A 109 2.51 -5.48 1.58
C ILE A 109 2.27 -5.19 0.10
N GLU A 110 3.18 -5.67 -0.73
CA GLU A 110 3.14 -5.46 -2.18
C GLU A 110 3.43 -6.75 -2.96
N MET A 111 3.34 -6.66 -4.28
CA MET A 111 3.79 -7.73 -5.15
C MET A 111 5.32 -7.86 -5.11
N ASP A 112 5.84 -9.09 -5.21
CA ASP A 112 7.28 -9.33 -5.34
C ASP A 112 7.89 -8.44 -6.44
N ILE A 113 8.87 -7.62 -6.07
CA ILE A 113 9.51 -6.65 -6.97
C ILE A 113 10.11 -7.31 -8.21
N ASN A 114 10.62 -8.53 -8.08
CA ASN A 114 11.22 -9.28 -9.18
C ASN A 114 10.14 -9.82 -10.13
N GLU A 115 8.97 -10.19 -9.60
CA GLU A 115 7.82 -10.55 -10.44
C GLU A 115 7.23 -9.33 -11.15
N MET A 116 7.17 -8.19 -10.45
CA MET A 116 6.76 -6.91 -11.02
C MET A 116 7.68 -6.52 -12.18
N ARG A 117 9.01 -6.48 -11.97
CA ARG A 117 9.99 -6.20 -13.05
C ARG A 117 9.81 -7.13 -14.25
N ALA A 118 9.67 -8.43 -14.01
CA ALA A 118 9.48 -9.42 -15.06
C ALA A 118 8.17 -9.22 -15.88
N LEU A 119 7.12 -8.64 -15.31
CA LEU A 119 5.90 -8.31 -16.07
C LEU A 119 6.12 -7.17 -17.08
N PHE A 120 6.91 -6.17 -16.71
CA PHE A 120 7.17 -5.02 -17.57
C PHE A 120 8.23 -5.32 -18.64
N GLU A 121 9.17 -6.21 -18.35
CA GLU A 121 10.16 -6.70 -19.32
C GLU A 121 9.55 -7.63 -20.37
N ARG A 122 9.76 -7.32 -21.66
CA ARG A 122 9.20 -8.11 -22.79
C ARG A 122 9.62 -9.59 -22.75
N ALA A 123 10.85 -9.88 -22.37
CA ALA A 123 11.39 -11.24 -22.32
C ALA A 123 10.78 -12.08 -21.18
N GLY A 124 10.54 -11.47 -20.02
CA GLY A 124 10.01 -12.14 -18.82
C GLY A 124 8.47 -12.24 -18.76
N ARG A 125 7.75 -11.38 -19.51
CA ARG A 125 6.30 -11.19 -19.36
C ARG A 125 5.47 -12.46 -19.49
N ARG A 126 5.74 -13.31 -20.49
CA ARG A 126 4.98 -14.57 -20.69
C ARG A 126 5.14 -15.52 -19.51
N ALA A 127 6.37 -15.64 -19.00
CA ALA A 127 6.66 -16.48 -17.84
C ALA A 127 6.00 -15.92 -16.56
N ALA A 128 6.06 -14.59 -16.37
CA ALA A 128 5.37 -13.92 -15.26
C ALA A 128 3.86 -14.14 -15.31
N VAL A 129 3.20 -13.90 -16.44
CA VAL A 129 1.74 -14.15 -16.60
C VAL A 129 1.39 -15.61 -16.31
N ARG A 130 2.20 -16.58 -16.78
CA ARG A 130 1.99 -18.00 -16.48
C ARG A 130 2.11 -18.30 -14.98
N ARG A 131 3.02 -17.63 -14.26
CA ARG A 131 3.13 -17.75 -12.81
C ARG A 131 1.89 -17.19 -12.11
N LEU A 132 1.44 -15.99 -12.46
CA LEU A 132 0.22 -15.39 -11.91
C LEU A 132 -1.01 -16.29 -12.08
N LEU A 133 -1.20 -16.87 -13.27
CA LEU A 133 -2.31 -17.79 -13.53
C LEU A 133 -2.25 -19.07 -12.69
N ARG A 134 -1.05 -19.58 -12.40
CA ARG A 134 -0.87 -20.72 -11.49
C ARG A 134 -1.17 -20.34 -10.04
N LYS A 135 -0.75 -19.14 -9.60
CA LYS A 135 -1.03 -18.66 -8.24
C LYS A 135 -2.53 -18.40 -8.04
N PHE A 136 -3.24 -17.93 -9.06
CA PHE A 136 -4.69 -17.67 -9.03
C PHE A 136 -5.53 -18.86 -8.55
N VAL A 137 -5.13 -20.11 -8.85
CA VAL A 137 -5.88 -21.32 -8.47
C VAL A 137 -5.54 -21.86 -7.07
N ASP A 138 -4.54 -21.30 -6.38
CA ASP A 138 -4.07 -21.80 -5.07
C ASP A 138 -4.75 -21.07 -3.90
N HIS A 139 -5.96 -21.51 -3.55
CA HIS A 139 -6.74 -20.93 -2.44
C HIS A 139 -6.14 -21.21 -1.06
N GLN A 140 -5.53 -22.37 -0.85
CA GLN A 140 -5.06 -22.78 0.48
C GLN A 140 -3.84 -21.98 0.94
N ARG A 141 -3.02 -21.52 -0.01
CA ARG A 141 -1.83 -20.70 0.25
C ARG A 141 -2.14 -19.42 0.99
N VAL A 142 -3.17 -18.67 0.58
CA VAL A 142 -3.52 -17.38 1.20
C VAL A 142 -3.87 -17.56 2.67
N ALA A 143 -4.71 -18.54 3.00
CA ALA A 143 -5.15 -18.76 4.38
C ALA A 143 -3.99 -19.14 5.31
N ARG A 144 -3.03 -19.94 4.83
CA ARG A 144 -1.84 -20.31 5.59
C ARG A 144 -0.94 -19.10 5.83
N VAL A 145 -0.66 -18.32 4.79
CA VAL A 145 0.27 -17.20 4.86
C VAL A 145 -0.30 -16.03 5.66
N ARG A 146 -1.60 -15.75 5.54
CA ARG A 146 -2.28 -14.78 6.38
C ARG A 146 -2.15 -15.10 7.87
N ARG A 147 -2.26 -16.38 8.26
CA ARG A 147 -2.02 -16.78 9.66
C ARG A 147 -0.57 -16.54 10.09
N GLY A 148 0.39 -16.78 9.22
CA GLY A 148 1.80 -16.48 9.49
C GLY A 148 2.01 -14.99 9.76
N TYR A 149 1.60 -14.12 8.83
CA TYR A 149 1.72 -12.69 9.02
C TYR A 149 0.91 -12.16 10.21
N GLN A 150 -0.27 -12.72 10.48
CA GLN A 150 -1.03 -12.32 11.67
C GLN A 150 -0.27 -12.69 12.95
N ALA A 151 0.39 -13.85 13.00
CA ALA A 151 1.25 -14.21 14.13
C ALA A 151 2.43 -13.24 14.28
N LEU A 152 3.01 -12.76 13.17
CA LEU A 152 4.03 -11.71 13.20
C LEU A 152 3.48 -10.39 13.75
N VAL A 153 2.29 -9.96 13.30
CA VAL A 153 1.61 -8.76 13.83
C VAL A 153 1.36 -8.90 15.34
N ASP A 154 0.88 -10.06 15.78
CA ASP A 154 0.60 -10.34 17.18
C ASP A 154 1.89 -10.36 18.02
N GLU A 155 3.00 -10.87 17.46
CA GLU A 155 4.32 -10.79 18.11
C GLU A 155 4.79 -9.34 18.26
N ILE A 156 4.69 -8.53 17.21
CA ILE A 156 5.07 -7.11 17.26
C ILE A 156 4.27 -6.35 18.33
N ARG A 157 2.96 -6.62 18.41
CA ARG A 157 2.09 -6.08 19.46
C ARG A 157 2.47 -6.55 20.85
N ALA A 158 2.81 -7.82 21.01
CA ALA A 158 3.26 -8.38 22.28
C ALA A 158 4.57 -7.74 22.77
N ASP A 159 5.42 -7.31 21.84
CA ASP A 159 6.63 -6.52 22.15
C ASP A 159 6.33 -5.03 22.45
N GLY A 160 5.07 -4.60 22.36
CA GLY A 160 4.60 -3.28 22.76
C GLY A 160 4.51 -2.25 21.63
N TYR A 161 4.68 -2.65 20.37
CA TYR A 161 4.62 -1.74 19.24
C TYR A 161 3.26 -1.80 18.52
N PRO A 162 2.64 -0.65 18.20
CA PRO A 162 1.55 -0.63 17.24
C PRO A 162 2.07 -0.99 15.84
N VAL A 163 1.24 -1.67 15.07
CA VAL A 163 1.57 -2.13 13.72
C VAL A 163 0.80 -1.33 12.69
N GLU A 164 1.52 -0.81 11.71
CA GLU A 164 0.94 -0.20 10.51
C GLU A 164 1.07 -1.16 9.34
N SER A 165 0.04 -1.24 8.49
CA SER A 165 0.15 -1.91 7.18
C SER A 165 0.10 -0.86 6.07
N TYR A 166 0.98 -1.00 5.09
CA TYR A 166 0.97 -0.18 3.89
C TYR A 166 0.48 -1.06 2.75
N GLN A 167 -0.64 -0.69 2.14
CA GLN A 167 -1.32 -1.57 1.21
C GLN A 167 -1.82 -0.84 -0.04
N PHE A 168 -1.86 -1.61 -1.13
CA PHE A 168 -2.47 -1.17 -2.37
C PHE A 168 -4.00 -1.03 -2.23
N PRO A 169 -4.62 0.05 -2.72
CA PRO A 169 -6.02 0.37 -2.42
C PRO A 169 -7.05 -0.69 -2.82
N LEU A 170 -6.78 -1.46 -3.87
CA LEU A 170 -7.71 -2.49 -4.37
C LEU A 170 -7.99 -3.61 -3.36
N ILE A 171 -7.20 -3.72 -2.30
CA ILE A 171 -7.45 -4.69 -1.22
C ILE A 171 -8.82 -4.47 -0.55
N VAL A 172 -9.27 -3.21 -0.50
CA VAL A 172 -10.56 -2.83 0.06
C VAL A 172 -11.72 -3.37 -0.77
N ASP A 173 -11.60 -3.32 -2.10
CA ASP A 173 -12.59 -3.87 -3.02
C ASP A 173 -12.62 -5.41 -2.93
N GLU A 174 -11.46 -6.06 -2.77
CA GLU A 174 -11.37 -7.50 -2.53
C GLU A 174 -12.03 -7.91 -1.21
N ARG A 175 -11.77 -7.16 -0.13
CA ARG A 175 -12.38 -7.36 1.19
C ARG A 175 -13.90 -7.23 1.10
N SER A 176 -14.39 -6.22 0.39
CA SER A 176 -15.82 -6.00 0.13
C SER A 176 -16.45 -7.15 -0.68
N ALA A 177 -15.72 -7.70 -1.65
CA ALA A 177 -16.13 -8.85 -2.44
C ALA A 177 -16.08 -10.18 -1.65
N ARG A 178 -15.48 -10.19 -0.45
CA ARG A 178 -15.13 -11.40 0.32
C ARG A 178 -14.43 -12.42 -0.59
N ALA A 179 -13.41 -11.94 -1.29
CA ALA A 179 -12.61 -12.70 -2.24
C ALA A 179 -11.15 -12.77 -1.78
N THR A 180 -10.34 -13.62 -2.42
CA THR A 180 -8.87 -13.57 -2.27
C THR A 180 -8.17 -13.64 -3.63
N VAL A 181 -8.82 -13.16 -4.70
CA VAL A 181 -8.34 -13.20 -6.07
C VAL A 181 -7.03 -12.42 -6.26
N LEU A 182 -6.95 -11.19 -5.76
CA LEU A 182 -5.78 -10.32 -5.82
C LEU A 182 -4.66 -10.84 -4.92
N GLN A 183 -4.98 -11.26 -3.70
CA GLN A 183 -4.02 -11.94 -2.81
C GLN A 183 -3.42 -13.20 -3.46
N ARG A 184 -4.25 -14.05 -4.09
CA ARG A 184 -3.78 -15.24 -4.83
C ARG A 184 -2.92 -14.84 -6.03
N THR A 185 -3.36 -13.86 -6.81
CA THR A 185 -2.74 -13.56 -8.11
C THR A 185 -1.46 -12.76 -7.95
N PHE A 186 -1.53 -11.62 -7.27
CA PHE A 186 -0.43 -10.65 -7.14
C PHE A 186 0.40 -10.85 -5.88
N GLY A 187 0.02 -11.80 -5.04
CA GLY A 187 0.77 -12.13 -3.84
C GLY A 187 0.60 -11.16 -2.68
N LEU A 188 -0.47 -10.37 -2.70
CA LEU A 188 -0.84 -9.50 -1.59
C LEU A 188 -1.29 -10.34 -0.38
N VAL A 189 -1.32 -9.71 0.79
CA VAL A 189 -1.85 -10.31 2.02
C VAL A 189 -2.70 -9.27 2.78
N ASP A 190 -3.98 -9.58 2.99
CA ASP A 190 -4.86 -8.75 3.82
C ASP A 190 -4.60 -9.06 5.31
N LEU A 191 -4.29 -8.04 6.10
CA LEU A 191 -3.84 -8.13 7.50
C LEU A 191 -4.67 -7.23 8.40
N VAL A 192 -4.91 -7.67 9.63
CA VAL A 192 -5.55 -6.84 10.66
C VAL A 192 -4.47 -6.23 11.55
N THR A 193 -4.18 -4.95 11.30
CA THR A 193 -3.17 -4.14 12.00
C THR A 193 -3.82 -3.05 12.85
N ASP A 194 -3.03 -2.22 13.52
CA ASP A 194 -3.53 -1.11 14.35
C ASP A 194 -3.84 0.13 13.51
N ARG A 195 -3.25 0.23 12.33
CA ARG A 195 -3.53 1.26 11.33
C ARG A 195 -3.29 0.72 9.92
N GLU A 196 -4.32 0.74 9.07
CA GLU A 196 -4.18 0.53 7.64
C GLU A 196 -3.92 1.86 6.91
N VAL A 197 -2.78 1.93 6.22
CA VAL A 197 -2.42 3.04 5.33
C VAL A 197 -2.65 2.60 3.90
N LEU A 198 -3.65 3.19 3.24
CA LEU A 198 -3.85 2.96 1.80
C LEU A 198 -2.95 3.89 1.00
N MET A 199 -2.11 3.33 0.14
CA MET A 199 -1.21 4.09 -0.73
C MET A 199 -1.98 4.70 -1.91
N LEU A 200 -2.55 5.88 -1.69
CA LEU A 200 -3.38 6.64 -2.64
C LEU A 200 -2.54 7.69 -3.39
N TYR A 201 -1.41 7.25 -3.94
CA TYR A 201 -0.49 8.10 -4.69
C TYR A 201 -1.13 8.57 -6.00
N SER A 202 -1.64 9.80 -6.02
CA SER A 202 -2.44 10.28 -7.16
C SER A 202 -1.62 10.39 -8.45
N SER A 203 -0.32 10.69 -8.35
CA SER A 203 0.57 10.83 -9.50
C SER A 203 0.79 9.51 -10.25
N SER A 204 0.78 8.36 -9.57
CA SER A 204 0.93 7.05 -10.21
C SER A 204 -0.36 6.52 -10.86
N MET A 205 -1.49 7.20 -10.62
CA MET A 205 -2.83 6.79 -11.08
C MET A 205 -3.36 7.63 -12.25
N GLY A 206 -2.50 8.46 -12.85
CA GLY A 206 -2.80 9.28 -14.02
C GLY A 206 -3.96 10.25 -13.80
N THR A 207 -4.75 10.48 -14.85
CA THR A 207 -5.82 11.51 -14.85
C THR A 207 -6.94 11.26 -13.85
N TRP A 208 -7.08 10.03 -13.34
CA TRP A 208 -8.09 9.64 -12.35
C TRP A 208 -7.57 9.71 -10.91
N GLY A 209 -6.28 9.96 -10.68
CA GLY A 209 -5.65 9.80 -9.38
C GLY A 209 -6.35 10.53 -8.24
N LYS A 210 -6.69 11.81 -8.43
CA LYS A 210 -7.45 12.59 -7.43
C LYS A 210 -8.83 12.00 -7.11
N ALA A 211 -9.53 11.47 -8.12
CA ALA A 211 -10.85 10.84 -7.93
C ALA A 211 -10.74 9.46 -7.27
N ILE A 212 -9.65 8.74 -7.54
CA ILE A 212 -9.30 7.50 -6.85
C ILE A 212 -8.99 7.78 -5.38
N LEU A 213 -8.08 8.71 -5.09
CA LEU A 213 -7.77 9.17 -3.74
C LEU A 213 -9.05 9.51 -2.98
N TRP A 214 -9.89 10.39 -3.53
CA TRP A 214 -11.15 10.76 -2.90
C TRP A 214 -12.11 9.59 -2.67
N SER A 215 -12.11 8.60 -3.56
CA SER A 215 -13.03 7.47 -3.47
C SER A 215 -12.61 6.43 -2.44
N TYR A 216 -11.32 6.21 -2.22
CA TYR A 216 -10.80 5.21 -1.27
C TYR A 216 -10.47 5.80 0.10
N ALA A 217 -10.14 7.09 0.20
CA ALA A 217 -9.73 7.72 1.45
C ALA A 217 -10.69 7.52 2.64
N PRO A 218 -12.03 7.51 2.47
CA PRO A 218 -12.95 7.24 3.60
C PRO A 218 -12.77 5.87 4.25
N GLU A 219 -12.30 4.88 3.49
CA GLU A 219 -12.14 3.48 3.91
C GLU A 219 -10.76 3.17 4.51
N ALA A 220 -9.83 4.13 4.49
CA ALA A 220 -8.51 3.99 5.10
C ALA A 220 -8.51 4.48 6.56
N ASP A 221 -7.68 3.88 7.43
CA ASP A 221 -7.41 4.49 8.75
C ASP A 221 -6.50 5.70 8.61
N SER A 222 -5.57 5.64 7.66
CA SER A 222 -4.71 6.74 7.24
C SER A 222 -4.48 6.72 5.74
N VAL A 223 -4.24 7.88 5.14
CA VAL A 223 -4.06 8.01 3.70
C VAL A 223 -2.60 8.24 3.34
N GLY A 224 -2.04 7.36 2.52
CA GLY A 224 -0.76 7.58 1.84
C GLY A 224 -0.94 8.52 0.65
N VAL A 225 -0.28 9.68 0.68
CA VAL A 225 -0.20 10.65 -0.42
C VAL A 225 1.25 10.78 -0.89
N GLY A 226 1.45 11.11 -2.16
CA GLY A 226 2.75 11.01 -2.83
C GLY A 226 2.53 10.74 -4.31
N ILE A 227 3.54 10.65 -5.16
CA ILE A 227 4.99 10.61 -4.96
C ILE A 227 5.56 12.04 -5.00
N THR A 228 6.30 12.50 -3.98
CA THR A 228 6.94 13.83 -3.98
C THR A 228 8.42 13.79 -4.42
N GLY A 229 8.91 12.62 -4.82
CA GLY A 229 10.30 12.35 -5.17
C GLY A 229 10.78 11.06 -4.52
N GLY A 230 12.05 10.68 -4.78
CA GLY A 230 12.65 9.48 -4.17
C GLY A 230 11.99 8.16 -4.59
N GLY A 231 12.15 7.16 -3.72
CA GLY A 231 11.63 5.80 -3.87
C GLY A 231 12.53 4.82 -4.62
N VAL A 232 12.05 3.58 -4.69
CA VAL A 232 12.73 2.44 -5.30
C VAL A 232 13.01 2.69 -6.78
N ASP A 233 14.19 2.25 -7.26
CA ASP A 233 14.50 2.12 -8.67
C ASP A 233 13.58 1.08 -9.33
N LEU A 234 12.42 1.57 -9.77
CA LEU A 234 11.46 0.86 -10.58
C LEU A 234 11.74 1.10 -12.07
N PRO A 235 11.35 0.16 -12.95
CA PRO A 235 11.41 0.38 -14.39
C PRO A 235 10.71 1.68 -14.78
N ASP A 236 11.27 2.44 -15.72
CA ASP A 236 10.71 3.73 -16.18
C ASP A 236 9.22 3.65 -16.58
N ALA A 237 8.77 2.48 -17.02
CA ALA A 237 7.38 2.21 -17.37
C ALA A 237 6.38 2.32 -16.19
N ILE A 238 6.86 2.36 -14.95
CA ILE A 238 6.08 2.42 -13.71
C ILE A 238 6.44 3.68 -12.89
N LYS A 239 7.47 4.42 -13.32
CA LYS A 239 7.93 5.61 -12.60
C LYS A 239 6.92 6.74 -12.82
N ALA A 240 6.38 7.26 -11.73
CA ALA A 240 5.51 8.42 -11.75
C ALA A 240 6.34 9.70 -11.57
N ASP A 241 5.92 10.77 -12.23
CA ASP A 241 6.50 12.08 -11.98
C ASP A 241 6.20 12.54 -10.54
N PRO A 242 7.15 13.22 -9.88
CA PRO A 242 6.90 13.86 -8.60
C PRO A 242 5.75 14.86 -8.69
N LEU A 243 4.90 14.89 -7.66
CA LEU A 243 3.84 15.87 -7.52
C LEU A 243 4.42 17.29 -7.48
N THR A 244 3.76 18.20 -8.19
CA THR A 244 3.95 19.63 -8.02
C THR A 244 3.37 20.11 -6.68
N TRP A 245 3.71 21.34 -6.27
CA TRP A 245 3.17 21.91 -5.03
C TRP A 245 1.64 22.05 -5.07
N GLU A 246 1.08 22.44 -6.21
CA GLU A 246 -0.37 22.56 -6.40
C GLU A 246 -1.07 21.20 -6.25
N GLU A 247 -0.49 20.14 -6.81
CA GLU A 247 -1.05 18.79 -6.73
C GLU A 247 -0.91 18.20 -5.34
N PHE A 248 0.26 18.36 -4.71
CA PHE A 248 0.53 17.92 -3.36
C PHE A 248 -0.43 18.58 -2.36
N THR A 249 -0.58 19.90 -2.41
CA THR A 249 -1.48 20.63 -1.51
C THR A 249 -2.95 20.31 -1.75
N ARG A 250 -3.35 20.08 -3.01
CA ARG A 250 -4.70 19.56 -3.33
C ARG A 250 -4.94 18.23 -2.62
N ASP A 251 -4.02 17.28 -2.75
CA ASP A 251 -4.19 15.93 -2.19
C ASP A 251 -4.23 15.97 -0.66
N LEU A 252 -3.37 16.76 -0.02
CA LEU A 252 -3.41 17.00 1.43
C LEU A 252 -4.77 17.52 1.87
N ARG A 253 -5.34 18.50 1.17
CA ARG A 253 -6.67 19.06 1.50
C ARG A 253 -7.78 18.04 1.34
N LEU A 254 -7.71 17.20 0.30
CA LEU A 254 -8.68 16.11 0.12
C LEU A 254 -8.63 15.13 1.29
N CYS A 255 -7.44 14.80 1.80
CA CYS A 255 -7.27 13.96 2.98
C CYS A 255 -7.76 14.63 4.27
N VAL A 256 -7.45 15.91 4.48
CA VAL A 256 -7.93 16.70 5.62
C VAL A 256 -9.46 16.72 5.66
N MET A 257 -10.11 16.87 4.50
CA MET A 257 -11.58 16.84 4.40
C MET A 257 -12.17 15.48 4.82
N GLN A 258 -11.40 14.40 4.84
CA GLN A 258 -11.81 13.09 5.36
C GLN A 258 -11.55 12.93 6.86
N GLY A 259 -10.89 13.90 7.51
CA GLY A 259 -10.50 13.80 8.91
C GLY A 259 -9.49 12.68 9.20
N LYS A 260 -8.70 12.29 8.20
CA LYS A 260 -7.74 11.17 8.30
C LYS A 260 -6.32 11.68 8.55
N PRO A 261 -5.50 10.96 9.34
CA PRO A 261 -4.05 11.07 9.31
C PRO A 261 -3.47 10.88 7.91
N ILE A 262 -2.30 11.46 7.67
CA ILE A 262 -1.70 11.50 6.34
C ILE A 262 -0.27 10.97 6.40
N HIS A 263 0.02 9.98 5.56
CA HIS A 263 1.37 9.52 5.30
C HIS A 263 1.86 10.09 3.98
N ILE A 264 3.06 10.65 3.93
CA ILE A 264 3.59 11.38 2.78
C ILE A 264 4.81 10.63 2.24
N PHE A 265 4.70 10.12 1.02
CA PHE A 265 5.80 9.55 0.26
C PHE A 265 6.35 10.62 -0.71
N SER A 266 7.52 11.19 -0.47
CA SER A 266 8.50 10.90 0.58
C SER A 266 9.14 12.16 1.19
N LEU A 267 9.84 11.98 2.31
CA LEU A 267 10.55 13.06 3.01
C LEU A 267 11.61 13.69 2.12
N GLU A 268 12.46 12.88 1.49
CA GLU A 268 13.55 13.36 0.64
C GLU A 268 13.03 14.16 -0.56
N GLY A 269 11.89 13.73 -1.13
CA GLY A 269 11.19 14.48 -2.16
C GLY A 269 10.67 15.82 -1.64
N CYS A 270 10.01 15.81 -0.49
CA CYS A 270 9.53 17.04 0.15
C CYS A 270 10.66 18.02 0.49
N VAL A 271 11.84 17.54 0.90
CA VAL A 271 13.00 18.39 1.18
C VAL A 271 13.59 18.94 -0.12
N ALA A 272 13.82 18.09 -1.13
CA ALA A 272 14.40 18.49 -2.40
C ALA A 272 13.55 19.54 -3.13
N GLN A 273 12.22 19.44 -3.03
CA GLN A 273 11.28 20.38 -3.64
C GLN A 273 10.94 21.59 -2.74
N GLY A 274 11.48 21.65 -1.52
CA GLY A 274 11.18 22.70 -0.55
C GLY A 274 9.73 22.68 -0.03
N PHE A 275 9.03 21.54 -0.14
CA PHE A 275 7.67 21.36 0.36
C PHE A 275 7.64 21.25 1.88
N LEU A 276 8.64 20.60 2.50
CA LEU A 276 8.69 20.39 3.95
C LEU A 276 8.60 21.73 4.70
N ALA A 277 9.45 22.68 4.35
CA ALA A 277 9.45 24.02 4.96
C ALA A 277 8.13 24.78 4.70
N LYS A 278 7.52 24.62 3.52
CA LYS A 278 6.23 25.25 3.18
C LYS A 278 5.06 24.69 3.99
N LEU A 279 5.15 23.45 4.49
CA LEU A 279 4.08 22.86 5.31
C LEU A 279 3.93 23.55 6.67
N ASN A 280 5.00 24.14 7.21
CA ASN A 280 4.95 24.89 8.48
C ASN A 280 4.00 26.10 8.42
N THR A 281 3.77 26.66 7.23
CA THR A 281 2.87 27.80 6.99
C THR A 281 1.67 27.42 6.15
N PHE A 282 1.44 26.12 5.93
CA PHE A 282 0.34 25.64 5.12
C PHE A 282 -1.00 25.86 5.83
N ASN A 283 -1.97 26.41 5.11
CA ASN A 283 -3.32 26.61 5.62
C ASN A 283 -4.13 25.31 5.54
N TRP A 284 -4.19 24.58 6.66
CA TRP A 284 -4.94 23.34 6.83
C TRP A 284 -6.47 23.53 6.85
N ASP A 285 -6.97 24.76 7.05
CA ASP A 285 -8.41 25.06 7.06
C ASP A 285 -9.01 25.15 5.66
N GLN A 286 -8.17 25.30 4.64
CA GLN A 286 -8.63 25.45 3.27
C GLN A 286 -9.04 24.10 2.68
N GLY A 287 -10.31 23.97 2.26
CA GLY A 287 -10.77 22.81 1.51
C GLY A 287 -10.27 22.77 0.06
N ALA A 288 -10.48 21.63 -0.61
CA ALA A 288 -10.27 21.46 -2.04
C ALA A 288 -11.60 21.10 -2.74
N PRO A 289 -11.76 21.44 -4.03
CA PRO A 289 -12.90 20.99 -4.80
C PRO A 289 -12.96 19.46 -4.87
N ILE A 290 -14.14 18.88 -4.67
CA ILE A 290 -14.35 17.44 -4.83
C ILE A 290 -13.97 17.06 -6.27
N PRO A 291 -13.14 16.03 -6.48
CA PRO A 291 -12.68 15.65 -7.81
C PRO A 291 -13.82 15.26 -8.76
N VAL A 292 -13.81 15.87 -9.95
CA VAL A 292 -14.65 15.42 -11.06
C VAL A 292 -14.33 13.96 -11.36
N GLY A 293 -15.37 13.15 -11.55
CA GLY A 293 -15.22 11.72 -11.83
C GLY A 293 -15.28 10.81 -10.59
N ALA A 294 -15.40 11.35 -9.37
CA ALA A 294 -15.55 10.54 -8.16
C ALA A 294 -16.68 9.50 -8.27
N ASN A 295 -17.86 9.89 -8.77
CA ASN A 295 -18.98 8.96 -8.97
C ASN A 295 -18.67 7.87 -10.02
N ARG A 296 -17.90 8.21 -11.05
CA ARG A 296 -17.46 7.24 -12.08
C ARG A 296 -16.49 6.24 -11.48
N VAL A 297 -15.52 6.69 -10.69
CA VAL A 297 -14.59 5.81 -9.97
C VAL A 297 -15.34 4.88 -9.04
N ARG A 298 -16.32 5.38 -8.25
CA ARG A 298 -17.19 4.52 -7.42
C ARG A 298 -17.94 3.46 -8.23
N GLY A 299 -18.47 3.82 -9.40
CA GLY A 299 -19.10 2.86 -10.32
C GLY A 299 -18.13 1.79 -10.81
N ILE A 300 -16.90 2.19 -11.17
CA ILE A 300 -15.83 1.25 -11.56
C ILE A 300 -15.47 0.31 -10.41
N ARG A 301 -15.29 0.83 -9.19
CA ARG A 301 -15.03 0.04 -7.98
C ARG A 301 -16.14 -0.98 -7.71
N THR A 302 -17.39 -0.57 -7.86
CA THR A 302 -18.55 -1.47 -7.69
C THR A 302 -18.53 -2.61 -8.71
N ALA A 303 -18.28 -2.29 -9.99
CA ALA A 303 -18.15 -3.29 -11.04
C ALA A 303 -16.95 -4.22 -10.80
N PHE A 304 -15.82 -3.68 -10.36
CA PHE A 304 -14.63 -4.45 -10.03
C PHE A 304 -14.87 -5.38 -8.84
N THR A 305 -15.52 -4.90 -7.78
CA THR A 305 -15.94 -5.72 -6.63
C THR A 305 -16.85 -6.88 -7.06
N ALA A 306 -17.82 -6.61 -7.94
CA ALA A 306 -18.69 -7.66 -8.50
C ALA A 306 -17.92 -8.68 -9.34
N LEU A 307 -16.92 -8.22 -10.12
CA LEU A 307 -16.02 -9.10 -10.85
C LEU A 307 -15.21 -10.00 -9.92
N LEU A 308 -14.58 -9.43 -8.88
CA LEU A 308 -13.82 -10.20 -7.88
C LEU A 308 -14.71 -11.24 -7.18
N TRP A 309 -15.94 -10.85 -6.81
CA TRP A 309 -16.90 -11.77 -6.20
C TRP A 309 -17.25 -12.94 -7.12
N THR A 310 -17.41 -12.66 -8.40
CA THR A 310 -17.72 -13.66 -9.44
C THR A 310 -16.55 -14.60 -9.68
N LEU A 311 -15.33 -14.05 -9.78
CA LEU A 311 -14.10 -14.83 -9.94
C LEU A 311 -13.80 -15.73 -8.74
N GLU A 312 -14.19 -15.32 -7.53
CA GLU A 312 -14.11 -16.15 -6.33
C GLU A 312 -15.10 -17.33 -6.36
N ARG A 313 -16.20 -17.20 -7.11
CA ARG A 313 -17.34 -18.12 -7.10
C ARG A 313 -17.70 -18.60 -8.50
N PRO A 314 -16.78 -19.26 -9.23
CA PRO A 314 -17.00 -19.65 -10.62
C PRO A 314 -18.22 -20.58 -10.79
N TRP A 315 -18.56 -21.36 -9.76
CA TRP A 315 -19.72 -22.26 -9.75
C TRP A 315 -21.06 -21.51 -9.93
N VAL A 316 -21.18 -20.26 -9.48
CA VAL A 316 -22.41 -19.48 -9.64
C VAL A 316 -22.71 -19.23 -11.12
N LEU A 317 -21.68 -18.92 -11.92
CA LEU A 317 -21.82 -18.78 -13.38
C LEU A 317 -22.21 -20.11 -14.03
N LEU A 318 -21.59 -21.21 -13.59
CA LEU A 318 -21.87 -22.55 -14.12
C LEU A 318 -23.31 -22.98 -13.83
N PHE A 319 -23.82 -22.75 -12.61
CA PHE A 319 -25.21 -23.04 -12.27
C PHE A 319 -26.20 -22.12 -13.00
N GLY A 320 -25.87 -20.83 -13.16
CA GLY A 320 -26.69 -19.91 -13.94
C GLY A 320 -26.82 -20.35 -15.40
N LEU A 321 -25.71 -20.71 -16.04
CA LEU A 321 -25.70 -21.21 -17.41
C LEU A 321 -26.45 -22.55 -17.54
N ALA A 322 -26.25 -23.48 -16.60
CA ALA A 322 -26.96 -24.75 -16.58
C ALA A 322 -28.48 -24.55 -16.45
N THR A 323 -28.91 -23.58 -15.63
CA THR A 323 -30.33 -23.24 -15.47
C THR A 323 -30.93 -22.66 -16.75
N LEU A 324 -30.21 -21.75 -17.42
CA LEU A 324 -30.65 -21.18 -18.71
C LEU A 324 -30.75 -22.23 -19.82
N ILE A 325 -29.78 -23.15 -19.90
CA ILE A 325 -29.82 -24.28 -20.84
C ILE A 325 -31.01 -25.19 -20.51
N GLY A 326 -31.20 -25.54 -19.24
CA GLY A 326 -32.34 -26.35 -18.79
C GLY A 326 -33.70 -25.73 -19.12
N LEU A 327 -33.85 -24.42 -18.91
CA LEU A 327 -35.04 -23.68 -19.33
C LEU A 327 -35.24 -23.70 -20.85
N GLY A 328 -34.17 -23.52 -21.63
CA GLY A 328 -34.23 -23.63 -23.10
C GLY A 328 -34.69 -25.00 -23.59
N PHE A 329 -34.28 -26.08 -22.93
CA PHE A 329 -34.78 -27.44 -23.23
C PHE A 329 -36.25 -27.62 -22.86
N LEU A 330 -36.68 -27.07 -21.71
CA LEU A 330 -38.08 -27.13 -21.28
C LEU A 330 -39.01 -26.39 -22.25
N PHE A 331 -38.63 -25.19 -22.71
CA PHE A 331 -39.41 -24.43 -23.69
C PHE A 331 -39.47 -25.10 -25.07
N LYS A 332 -38.41 -25.83 -25.46
CA LYS A 332 -38.38 -26.59 -26.72
C LYS A 332 -39.24 -27.86 -26.69
N GLN A 333 -39.47 -28.44 -25.51
CA GLN A 333 -40.38 -29.59 -25.35
C GLN A 333 -41.86 -29.20 -25.29
N SER A 334 -42.17 -27.91 -25.07
CA SER A 334 -43.54 -27.38 -25.07
C SER A 334 -44.05 -26.94 -26.44
N GLU A 335 -43.26 -27.05 -27.52
CA GLU A 335 -43.78 -26.86 -28.88
C GLU A 335 -44.60 -28.11 -29.28
N PRO A 336 -45.90 -27.97 -29.59
CA PRO A 336 -46.71 -29.10 -30.03
C PRO A 336 -46.17 -29.64 -31.37
N PRO A 337 -46.36 -30.94 -31.67
CA PRO A 337 -45.94 -31.51 -32.94
C PRO A 337 -46.56 -30.71 -34.08
N GLN A 338 -45.73 -30.18 -34.99
CA GLN A 338 -46.23 -29.72 -36.29
C GLN A 338 -46.76 -30.95 -37.02
N ASP A 339 -48.08 -31.09 -37.03
CA ASP A 339 -48.77 -32.02 -37.92
C ASP A 339 -48.33 -31.73 -39.36
N LYS A 340 -47.51 -32.64 -39.90
CA LYS A 340 -47.18 -32.67 -41.32
C LYS A 340 -48.40 -33.16 -42.06
N CYS A 341 -49.14 -32.24 -42.66
CA CYS A 341 -50.18 -32.54 -43.65
C CYS A 341 -49.54 -32.73 -45.03
#